data_AF-A0A8X6SP21-F1
#
_entry.id   AF-A0A8X6SP21-F1
#
_cell.length_a   1.000
_cell.length_b   1.000
_cell.length_c   1.000
_cell.angle_alpha   90.00
_cell.angle_beta   90.00
_cell.angle_gamma   90.00
#
_symmetry.space_group_name_H-M   'P 1'
#
loop_
_entity.id
_entity.type
_entity.pdbx_description
1 polymer ?
#
loop_
_entity_poly.entity_id
_entity_poly.type
_entity_poly.pdbx_seq_one_letter_code
_entity_poly.pdbx_strand_id
1 'polypeptide(L)'
;MFWGMGDLQRQREFIKDSTQAVVPKYQRITLNRKRERCSNQSYSITKDGEKIRVCKQFFKKTFDLLDQAICTTFEKTDKSTGVLSLEMRGKHGNDQKLDQDLVQSVDVHIEKIPRISSHHCRSQSSREYIDGGKSIAELHRDYLKKKKGVKHGRNQLLPDLSRLEKENDKKSTDSTAVAVYDLRAVLSCPQGEASSYYYISKLAIYNLIIAELKGGKMCPISSVTSRFLVGQRPEYVIPCQSRTEAQNAHHAGTKGHVIKELG
;
A
#
# COMPACT_ATOMS: atom_id res chain seq x y z
N MET A 1 -15.53 21.96 26.26
CA MET A 1 -14.80 20.69 26.50
C MET A 1 -14.00 20.35 25.25
N PHE A 2 -12.71 20.01 25.38
CA PHE A 2 -11.80 19.77 24.24
C PHE A 2 -12.32 18.74 23.23
N TRP A 3 -12.79 17.59 23.73
CA TRP A 3 -13.36 16.52 22.91
C TRP A 3 -14.76 16.83 22.36
N GLY A 4 -15.50 17.73 23.03
CA GLY A 4 -16.81 18.20 22.55
C GLY A 4 -16.75 19.05 21.29
N MET A 5 -15.56 19.47 20.84
CA MET A 5 -15.39 20.21 19.59
C MET A 5 -15.64 19.34 18.34
N GLY A 6 -15.51 18.02 18.43
CA GLY A 6 -15.81 17.04 17.36
C GLY A 6 -14.88 17.08 16.12
N ASP A 7 -14.17 18.19 15.91
CA ASP A 7 -13.31 18.42 14.76
C ASP A 7 -11.82 18.45 15.15
N LEU A 8 -11.01 17.65 14.44
CA LEU A 8 -9.57 17.53 14.65
C LEU A 8 -8.84 18.84 14.33
N GLN A 9 -9.36 19.64 13.40
CA GLN A 9 -8.77 20.94 13.10
C GLN A 9 -8.91 21.89 14.30
N ARG A 10 -10.13 22.04 14.83
CA ARG A 10 -10.40 22.83 16.04
C ARG A 10 -9.59 22.37 17.25
N GLN A 11 -9.41 21.06 17.41
CA GLN A 11 -8.55 20.51 18.48
C GLN A 11 -7.09 20.97 18.34
N ARG A 12 -6.54 20.98 17.12
CA ARG A 12 -5.17 21.46 16.86
C ARG A 12 -5.05 22.97 17.07
N GLU A 13 -6.03 23.73 16.62
CA GLU A 13 -6.11 25.18 16.88
C GLU A 13 -6.12 25.46 18.38
N PHE A 14 -6.92 24.71 19.15
CA PHE A 14 -6.94 24.82 20.61
C PHE A 14 -5.58 24.53 21.25
N ILE A 15 -4.88 23.47 20.82
CA ILE A 15 -3.55 23.12 21.33
C ILE A 15 -2.57 24.26 21.05
N LYS A 16 -2.61 24.81 19.83
CA LYS A 16 -1.77 25.94 19.42
C LYS A 16 -2.07 27.18 20.26
N ASP A 17 -3.33 27.55 20.46
CA ASP A 17 -3.74 28.74 21.24
C ASP A 17 -3.44 28.62 22.74
N SER A 18 -3.36 27.39 23.22
CA SER A 18 -3.01 27.03 24.59
C SER A 18 -1.50 26.96 24.83
N THR A 19 -0.68 27.10 23.77
CA THR A 19 0.77 26.94 23.85
C THR A 19 1.49 28.19 23.37
N GLN A 20 2.58 28.57 24.05
CA GLN A 20 3.41 29.72 23.68
C GLN A 20 4.89 29.36 23.69
N ALA A 21 5.66 29.89 22.74
CA ALA A 21 7.10 29.74 22.73
C ALA A 21 7.74 30.57 23.85
N VAL A 22 8.54 29.93 24.69
CA VAL A 22 9.30 30.56 25.76
C VAL A 22 10.70 30.87 25.23
N VAL A 23 10.99 32.15 25.06
CA VAL A 23 12.36 32.63 24.79
C VAL A 23 13.10 32.71 26.12
N PRO A 24 14.18 31.93 26.33
CA PRO A 24 14.95 31.99 27.57
C PRO A 24 15.69 33.33 27.64
N LYS A 25 15.67 33.97 28.82
CA LYS A 25 16.40 35.24 29.06
C LYS A 25 17.91 35.12 28.82
N TYR A 26 18.47 33.94 29.12
CA TYR A 26 19.87 33.63 28.91
C TYR A 26 19.98 32.29 28.20
N GLN A 27 20.79 32.23 27.15
CA GLN A 27 21.08 31.00 26.43
C GLN A 27 22.59 30.75 26.47
N ARG A 28 23.00 29.59 26.98
CA ARG A 28 24.39 29.14 26.86
C ARG A 28 24.64 28.76 25.41
N ILE A 29 25.47 29.54 24.72
CA ILE A 29 25.92 29.24 23.36
C ILE A 29 26.98 28.15 23.47
N THR A 30 26.78 27.02 22.80
CA THR A 30 27.78 25.95 22.68
C THR A 30 28.36 26.01 21.28
N LEU A 31 29.66 26.27 21.16
CA LEU A 31 30.37 26.51 19.89
C LEU A 31 30.30 25.34 18.88
N ASN A 32 29.99 24.12 19.33
CA ASN A 32 29.93 22.89 18.51
C ASN A 32 28.54 22.24 18.46
N ARG A 33 27.48 23.04 18.31
CA ARG A 33 26.12 22.50 18.28
C ARG A 33 25.71 22.11 16.85
N LYS A 34 25.62 20.81 16.58
CA LYS A 34 25.17 20.28 15.26
C LYS A 34 23.70 20.62 14.90
N ARG A 35 22.85 20.95 15.88
CA ARG A 35 21.43 21.29 15.66
C ARG A 35 20.95 22.32 16.67
N GLU A 36 20.19 23.31 16.21
CA GLU A 36 19.46 24.23 17.08
C GLU A 36 18.38 23.46 17.85
N ARG A 37 18.36 23.56 19.18
CA ARG A 37 17.21 23.05 19.96
C ARG A 37 16.05 24.02 19.75
N CYS A 38 14.87 23.46 19.48
CA CYS A 38 13.62 24.21 19.52
C CYS A 38 13.47 24.90 20.89
N SER A 39 12.86 26.09 20.88
CA SER A 39 12.56 26.83 22.11
C SER A 39 11.66 26.00 23.02
N ASN A 40 11.80 26.21 24.33
CA ASN A 40 10.88 25.61 25.29
C ASN A 40 9.48 26.18 25.06
N GLN A 41 8.45 25.43 25.41
CA GLN A 41 7.06 25.88 25.28
C GLN A 41 6.38 25.94 26.64
N SER A 42 5.54 26.94 26.85
CA SER A 42 4.64 27.05 28.00
C SER A 42 3.23 26.63 27.60
N TYR A 43 2.57 25.91 28.52
CA TYR A 43 1.21 25.42 28.34
C TYR A 43 0.27 26.18 29.27
N SER A 44 -0.91 26.48 28.80
CA SER A 44 -1.95 27.18 29.55
C SER A 44 -3.30 26.51 29.37
N ILE A 45 -4.16 26.64 30.38
CA ILE A 45 -5.53 26.13 30.36
C ILE A 45 -6.45 27.29 30.74
N THR A 46 -7.48 27.52 29.93
CA THR A 46 -8.46 28.56 30.23
C THR A 46 -9.50 28.02 31.22
N LYS A 47 -9.63 28.68 32.38
CA LYS A 47 -10.69 28.45 33.36
C LYS A 47 -11.36 29.79 33.67
N ASP A 48 -12.68 29.86 33.58
CA ASP A 48 -13.46 31.08 33.85
C ASP A 48 -13.01 32.32 33.05
N GLY A 49 -12.50 32.10 31.83
CA GLY A 49 -11.96 33.15 30.95
C GLY A 49 -10.50 33.53 31.22
N GLU A 50 -9.90 33.02 32.30
CA GLU A 50 -8.50 33.28 32.66
C GLU A 50 -7.58 32.15 32.19
N LYS A 51 -6.42 32.49 31.61
CA LYS A 51 -5.40 31.51 31.19
C LYS A 51 -4.47 31.18 32.35
N ILE A 52 -4.63 29.98 32.91
CA ILE A 52 -3.79 29.46 33.98
C ILE A 52 -2.61 28.69 33.39
N ARG A 53 -1.38 29.03 33.78
CA ARG A 53 -0.17 28.33 33.33
C ARG A 53 -0.06 26.96 34.01
N VAL A 54 0.26 25.93 33.21
CA VAL A 54 0.43 24.55 33.69
C VAL A 54 1.69 23.90 33.11
N CYS A 55 2.12 22.79 33.71
CA CYS A 55 3.22 22.00 33.16
C CYS A 55 2.75 21.14 31.96
N LYS A 56 3.70 20.72 31.12
CA LYS A 56 3.42 19.86 29.95
C LYS A 56 2.68 18.57 30.34
N GLN A 57 3.12 17.94 31.43
CA GLN A 57 2.55 16.66 31.86
C GLN A 57 1.09 16.82 32.30
N PHE A 58 0.78 17.89 33.03
CA PHE A 58 -0.59 18.20 33.44
C PHE A 58 -1.46 18.45 32.22
N PHE A 59 -1.03 19.30 31.29
CA PHE A 59 -1.76 19.58 30.05
C PHE A 59 -2.11 18.30 29.27
N LYS A 60 -1.12 17.42 29.07
CA LYS A 60 -1.30 16.14 28.39
C LYS A 60 -2.30 15.24 29.11
N LYS A 61 -2.22 15.14 30.44
CA LYS A 61 -3.12 14.28 31.22
C LYS A 61 -4.54 14.84 31.28
N THR A 62 -4.69 16.15 31.40
CA THR A 62 -6.00 16.82 31.45
C THR A 62 -6.80 16.66 30.16
N PHE A 63 -6.14 16.71 29.00
CA PHE A 63 -6.79 16.56 27.70
C PHE A 63 -6.65 15.18 27.07
N ASP A 64 -6.00 14.24 27.77
CA ASP A 64 -5.63 12.91 27.28
C ASP A 64 -4.89 12.95 25.93
N LEU A 65 -3.87 13.80 25.85
CA LEU A 65 -3.06 14.02 24.65
C LEU A 65 -1.72 13.28 24.72
N LEU A 66 -1.38 12.61 23.62
CA LEU A 66 -0.03 12.11 23.39
C LEU A 66 0.92 13.26 23.02
N ASP A 67 2.21 13.04 23.25
CA ASP A 67 3.24 14.02 22.88
C ASP A 67 3.21 14.34 21.38
N GLN A 68 2.96 13.30 20.58
CA GLN A 68 2.86 13.39 19.14
C GLN A 68 1.74 14.32 18.68
N ALA A 69 0.60 14.39 19.39
CA ALA A 69 -0.47 15.32 19.02
C ALA A 69 -0.01 16.79 19.11
N ILE A 70 0.81 17.10 20.11
CA ILE A 70 1.42 18.43 20.28
C ILE A 70 2.46 18.66 19.17
N CYS A 71 3.39 17.72 18.97
CA CYS A 71 4.44 17.85 17.95
C CYS A 71 3.84 18.02 16.54
N THR A 72 2.88 17.18 16.16
CA THR A 72 2.22 17.25 14.86
C THR A 72 1.46 18.57 14.65
N THR A 73 0.90 19.16 15.71
CA THR A 73 0.28 20.48 15.64
C THR A 73 1.30 21.55 15.22
N PHE A 74 2.51 21.50 15.79
CA PHE A 74 3.60 22.41 15.41
C PHE A 74 4.19 22.11 14.05
N GLU A 75 4.35 20.84 13.67
CA GLU A 75 4.82 20.45 12.33
C GLU A 75 3.87 20.94 11.23
N LYS A 76 2.56 20.96 11.51
CA LYS A 76 1.53 21.45 10.58
C LYS A 76 1.33 22.96 10.64
N THR A 77 1.96 23.64 11.61
CA THR A 77 1.95 25.10 11.68
C THR A 77 3.05 25.63 10.78
N ASP A 78 2.69 26.49 9.84
CA ASP A 78 3.68 27.17 9.01
C ASP A 78 4.52 28.10 9.89
N LYS A 79 5.85 27.96 9.82
CA LYS A 79 6.79 28.71 10.65
C LYS A 79 6.84 30.19 10.31
N SER A 80 6.48 30.54 9.07
CA SER A 80 6.56 31.91 8.56
C SER A 80 5.33 32.73 8.93
N THR A 81 4.14 32.19 8.67
CA THR A 81 2.85 32.85 8.93
C THR A 81 2.30 32.55 10.31
N GLY A 82 2.78 31.48 10.96
CA GLY A 82 2.21 30.98 12.20
C GLY A 82 0.82 30.39 12.01
N VAL A 83 0.35 30.14 10.78
CA VAL A 83 -1.00 29.61 10.50
C VAL A 83 -0.97 28.09 10.51
N LEU A 84 -2.03 27.47 11.06
CA LEU A 84 -2.18 26.02 11.06
C LEU A 84 -2.66 25.56 9.68
N SER A 85 -1.98 24.59 9.07
CA SER A 85 -2.44 23.96 7.83
C SER A 85 -3.81 23.28 8.02
N LEU A 86 -4.67 23.37 7.01
CA LEU A 86 -6.00 22.72 6.99
C LEU A 86 -5.89 21.19 7.14
N GLU A 87 -6.93 20.58 7.71
CA GLU A 87 -7.04 19.12 7.81
C GLU A 87 -7.39 18.51 6.44
N MET A 88 -6.45 17.75 5.86
CA MET A 88 -6.58 17.14 4.53
C MET A 88 -6.73 15.61 4.56
N ARG A 89 -7.05 15.00 5.71
CA ARG A 89 -7.29 13.56 5.81
C ARG A 89 -8.46 13.16 4.92
N GLY A 90 -8.26 12.14 4.09
CA GLY A 90 -9.25 11.69 3.11
C GLY A 90 -9.46 12.65 1.94
N LYS A 91 -8.62 13.69 1.80
CA LYS A 91 -8.70 14.71 0.73
C LYS A 91 -7.33 14.89 0.07
N HIS A 92 -6.67 13.80 -0.32
CA HIS A 92 -5.31 13.87 -0.86
C HIS A 92 -5.25 14.11 -2.38
N GLY A 93 -6.39 14.19 -3.07
CA GLY A 93 -6.45 14.48 -4.52
C GLY A 93 -5.95 13.35 -5.42
N ASN A 94 -5.17 12.41 -4.90
CA ASN A 94 -4.70 11.20 -5.59
C ASN A 94 -5.77 10.10 -5.74
N ASP A 95 -7.04 10.45 -5.51
CA ASP A 95 -8.14 9.52 -5.77
C ASP A 95 -8.29 9.37 -7.28
N GLN A 96 -8.27 8.12 -7.76
CA GLN A 96 -8.53 7.82 -9.17
C GLN A 96 -9.96 8.26 -9.50
N LYS A 97 -10.08 9.34 -10.27
CA LYS A 97 -11.37 9.83 -10.76
C LYS A 97 -11.72 9.11 -12.05
N LEU A 98 -12.99 8.74 -12.19
CA LEU A 98 -13.50 8.30 -13.49
C LEU A 98 -13.51 9.47 -14.46
N ASP A 99 -13.30 9.17 -15.73
CA ASP A 99 -13.38 10.15 -16.80
C ASP A 99 -14.78 10.80 -16.85
N GLN A 100 -14.82 12.12 -17.02
CA GLN A 100 -16.06 12.88 -16.90
C GLN A 100 -17.05 12.49 -18.01
N ASP A 101 -16.56 12.12 -19.19
CA ASP A 101 -17.39 11.66 -20.31
C ASP A 101 -18.05 10.32 -19.98
N LEU A 102 -17.36 9.44 -19.26
CA LEU A 102 -17.94 8.17 -18.79
C LEU A 102 -19.07 8.41 -17.81
N VAL A 103 -18.90 9.31 -16.85
CA VAL A 103 -19.94 9.67 -15.87
C VAL A 103 -21.16 10.23 -16.60
N GLN A 104 -20.98 11.22 -17.48
CA GLN A 104 -22.06 11.80 -18.26
C GLN A 104 -22.76 10.75 -19.15
N SER A 105 -22.02 9.81 -19.74
CA SER A 105 -22.61 8.75 -20.56
C SER A 105 -23.52 7.82 -19.76
N VAL A 106 -23.19 7.59 -18.49
CA VAL A 106 -24.00 6.78 -17.58
C VAL A 106 -25.24 7.57 -17.16
N ASP A 107 -25.10 8.86 -16.84
CA ASP A 107 -26.22 9.73 -16.47
C ASP A 107 -27.26 9.81 -17.59
N VAL A 108 -26.82 10.06 -18.83
CA VAL A 108 -27.68 10.07 -20.03
C VAL A 108 -28.37 8.73 -20.27
N HIS A 109 -27.76 7.62 -19.84
CA HIS A 109 -28.40 6.31 -19.92
C HIS A 109 -29.44 6.11 -18.82
N ILE A 110 -29.15 6.55 -17.60
CA ILE A 110 -30.06 6.47 -16.45
C ILE A 110 -31.32 7.32 -16.69
N GLU A 111 -31.18 8.50 -17.30
CA GLU A 111 -32.31 9.39 -17.61
C GLU A 111 -33.27 8.81 -18.66
N LYS A 112 -32.81 7.89 -19.51
CA LYS A 112 -33.65 7.23 -20.52
C LYS A 112 -34.53 6.13 -19.95
N ILE A 113 -34.30 5.72 -18.71
CA ILE A 113 -35.11 4.69 -18.04
C ILE A 113 -36.42 5.34 -17.60
N PRO A 114 -37.59 4.79 -17.96
CA PRO A 114 -38.87 5.32 -17.50
C PRO A 114 -38.95 5.25 -15.98
N ARG A 115 -39.33 6.36 -15.37
CA ARG A 115 -39.49 6.50 -13.91
C ARG A 115 -40.96 6.58 -13.56
N ILE A 116 -41.30 6.05 -12.39
CA ILE A 116 -42.66 5.97 -11.87
C ILE A 116 -42.70 6.63 -10.50
N SER A 117 -43.73 7.42 -10.24
CA SER A 117 -43.98 7.97 -8.90
C SER A 117 -44.51 6.88 -7.97
N SER A 118 -43.99 6.82 -6.74
CA SER A 118 -44.48 5.83 -5.77
C SER A 118 -45.99 5.95 -5.58
N HIS A 119 -46.73 4.85 -5.71
CA HIS A 119 -48.19 4.89 -5.56
C HIS A 119 -48.62 5.24 -4.12
N HIS A 120 -47.83 4.81 -3.13
CA HIS A 120 -48.17 4.94 -1.71
C HIS A 120 -47.78 6.28 -1.08
N CYS A 121 -46.79 7.01 -1.64
CA CYS A 121 -46.19 8.19 -1.00
C CYS A 121 -46.23 9.44 -1.89
N ARG A 122 -47.20 9.54 -2.81
CA ARG A 122 -47.32 10.68 -3.76
C ARG A 122 -47.49 12.04 -3.09
N SER A 123 -48.18 12.09 -1.95
CA SER A 123 -48.44 13.34 -1.23
C SER A 123 -47.28 13.79 -0.35
N GLN A 124 -46.37 12.89 0.03
CA GLN A 124 -45.33 13.14 1.02
C GLN A 124 -43.91 13.26 0.43
N SER A 125 -43.69 12.83 -0.82
CA SER A 125 -42.37 12.93 -1.44
C SER A 125 -42.42 13.10 -2.95
N SER A 126 -41.46 13.84 -3.51
CA SER A 126 -41.21 13.98 -4.94
C SER A 126 -40.25 12.92 -5.49
N ARG A 127 -40.07 11.80 -4.78
CA ARG A 127 -39.13 10.74 -5.19
C ARG A 127 -39.72 9.91 -6.32
N GLU A 128 -38.90 9.63 -7.32
CA GLU A 128 -39.23 8.78 -8.45
C GLU A 128 -38.47 7.46 -8.35
N TYR A 129 -39.09 6.39 -8.85
CA TYR A 129 -38.59 5.03 -8.74
C TYR A 129 -38.55 4.35 -10.10
N ILE A 130 -37.69 3.36 -10.23
CA ILE A 130 -37.68 2.47 -11.39
C ILE A 130 -38.76 1.40 -11.14
N ASP A 131 -39.53 1.04 -12.17
CA ASP A 131 -40.64 0.06 -12.15
C ASP A 131 -40.26 -1.35 -11.63
N GLY A 132 -38.97 -1.60 -11.39
CA GLY A 132 -38.49 -2.87 -10.83
C GLY A 132 -38.51 -4.05 -11.81
N GLY A 133 -39.14 -3.92 -12.98
CA GLY A 133 -39.19 -4.95 -14.03
C GLY A 133 -37.83 -5.31 -14.66
N LYS A 134 -36.77 -4.54 -14.38
CA LYS A 134 -35.39 -4.85 -14.78
C LYS A 134 -34.47 -4.83 -13.57
N SER A 135 -33.62 -5.84 -13.48
CA SER A 135 -32.56 -5.89 -12.48
C SER A 135 -31.45 -4.88 -12.79
N ILE A 136 -30.70 -4.46 -11.76
CA ILE A 136 -29.51 -3.60 -11.92
C ILE A 136 -28.53 -4.19 -12.95
N ALA A 137 -28.38 -5.51 -12.97
CA ALA A 137 -27.56 -6.22 -13.94
C ALA A 137 -28.06 -6.08 -15.39
N GLU A 138 -29.37 -6.07 -15.61
CA GLU A 138 -29.97 -5.84 -16.93
C GLU A 138 -29.77 -4.42 -17.42
N LEU A 139 -29.94 -3.44 -16.53
CA LEU A 139 -29.68 -2.03 -16.86
C LEU A 139 -28.24 -1.81 -17.29
N HIS A 140 -27.29 -2.47 -16.63
CA HIS A 140 -25.88 -2.45 -17.03
C HIS A 140 -25.62 -3.17 -18.36
N ARG A 141 -26.28 -4.32 -18.61
CA ARG A 141 -26.19 -5.02 -19.91
C ARG A 141 -26.72 -4.16 -21.06
N ASP A 142 -27.82 -3.43 -20.84
CA ASP A 142 -28.41 -2.52 -21.82
C ASP A 142 -27.49 -1.33 -22.11
N TYR A 143 -26.87 -0.75 -21.06
CA TYR A 143 -25.83 0.29 -21.22
C TYR A 143 -24.65 -0.22 -22.05
N LEU A 144 -24.13 -1.41 -21.74
CA LEU A 144 -23.03 -2.01 -22.48
C LEU A 144 -23.40 -2.31 -23.93
N LYS A 145 -24.62 -2.79 -24.22
CA LYS A 145 -25.09 -2.99 -25.61
C LYS A 145 -25.07 -1.69 -26.41
N LYS A 146 -25.54 -0.59 -25.80
CA LYS A 146 -25.56 0.74 -26.42
C LYS A 146 -24.15 1.28 -26.66
N LYS A 147 -23.25 1.10 -25.69
CA LYS A 147 -21.85 1.53 -25.81
C LYS A 147 -21.07 0.69 -26.84
N LYS A 148 -21.42 -0.58 -27.03
CA LYS A 148 -20.78 -1.52 -27.99
C LYS A 148 -20.95 -1.17 -29.47
N GLY A 149 -21.70 -0.12 -29.83
CA GLY A 149 -21.60 0.48 -31.17
C GLY A 149 -20.21 1.09 -31.44
N VAL A 150 -19.43 1.36 -30.40
CA VAL A 150 -18.03 1.76 -30.45
C VAL A 150 -17.23 0.67 -29.74
N LYS A 151 -16.46 -0.12 -30.50
CA LYS A 151 -15.64 -1.22 -29.97
C LYS A 151 -14.54 -0.68 -29.04
N HIS A 152 -14.83 -0.54 -27.75
CA HIS A 152 -13.77 -0.64 -26.74
C HIS A 152 -13.48 -2.12 -26.54
N GLY A 153 -12.50 -2.62 -27.30
CA GLY A 153 -11.94 -3.93 -27.08
C GLY A 153 -11.46 -4.02 -25.63
N ARG A 154 -12.03 -4.93 -24.85
CA ARG A 154 -11.25 -5.50 -23.75
C ARG A 154 -9.98 -6.03 -24.40
N ASN A 155 -8.82 -5.54 -23.96
CA ASN A 155 -7.50 -5.89 -24.46
C ASN A 155 -7.33 -7.42 -24.64
N GLN A 156 -7.75 -7.96 -25.79
CA GLN A 156 -7.25 -9.24 -26.31
C GLN A 156 -5.75 -9.11 -26.62
N LEU A 157 -5.28 -7.87 -26.82
CA LEU A 157 -3.89 -7.52 -27.02
C LEU A 157 -2.96 -8.01 -25.89
N LEU A 158 -3.34 -7.94 -24.61
CA LEU A 158 -2.43 -8.31 -23.51
C LEU A 158 -2.06 -9.80 -23.48
N PRO A 159 -3.03 -10.74 -23.52
CA PRO A 159 -2.73 -12.17 -23.65
C PRO A 159 -1.94 -12.50 -24.93
N ASP A 160 -2.27 -11.84 -26.04
CA ASP A 160 -1.67 -12.12 -27.34
C ASP A 160 -0.24 -11.56 -27.45
N LEU A 161 0.04 -10.41 -26.84
CA LEU A 161 1.38 -9.83 -26.71
C LEU A 161 2.29 -10.71 -25.84
N SER A 162 1.78 -11.22 -24.71
CA SER A 162 2.55 -12.13 -23.85
C SER A 162 2.86 -13.46 -24.56
N ARG A 163 1.96 -13.93 -25.44
CA ARG A 163 2.20 -15.10 -26.30
C ARG A 163 3.23 -14.81 -27.39
N LEU A 164 3.18 -13.63 -27.98
CA LEU A 164 4.12 -13.18 -29.01
C LEU A 164 5.56 -12.98 -28.46
N GLU A 165 5.68 -12.37 -27.28
CA GLU A 165 6.96 -12.25 -26.56
C GLU A 165 7.56 -13.62 -26.26
N LYS A 166 6.74 -14.55 -25.74
CA LYS A 166 7.17 -15.94 -25.49
C LYS A 166 7.62 -16.67 -26.76
N GLU A 167 7.03 -16.37 -27.92
CA GLU A 167 7.49 -16.92 -29.20
C GLU A 167 8.79 -16.30 -29.68
N ASN A 168 9.01 -15.01 -29.42
CA ASN A 168 10.27 -14.32 -29.74
C ASN A 168 11.41 -14.82 -28.85
N ASP A 169 11.16 -15.04 -27.55
CA ASP A 169 12.14 -15.59 -26.61
C ASP A 169 12.60 -17.01 -27.01
N LYS A 170 11.70 -17.81 -27.60
CA LYS A 170 12.04 -19.15 -28.13
C LYS A 170 12.89 -19.12 -29.40
N LYS A 171 12.79 -18.05 -30.18
CA LYS A 171 13.52 -17.85 -31.45
C LYS A 171 14.89 -17.24 -31.24
N SER A 172 15.14 -16.63 -30.08
CA SER A 172 16.46 -16.14 -29.71
C SER A 172 17.44 -17.31 -29.56
N THR A 173 18.56 -17.24 -30.27
CA THR A 173 19.59 -18.30 -30.33
C THR A 173 20.51 -18.28 -29.10
N ASP A 174 20.40 -17.24 -28.26
CA ASP A 174 21.25 -17.04 -27.09
C ASP A 174 20.79 -17.91 -25.91
N SER A 175 21.74 -18.51 -25.18
CA SER A 175 21.49 -19.31 -23.99
C SER A 175 20.88 -18.44 -22.88
N THR A 176 19.55 -18.35 -22.87
CA THR A 176 18.82 -17.51 -21.92
C THR A 176 18.37 -18.37 -20.75
N ALA A 177 18.73 -17.97 -19.53
CA ALA A 177 18.22 -18.57 -18.31
C ALA A 177 16.85 -17.97 -17.99
N VAL A 178 15.83 -18.83 -17.88
CA VAL A 178 14.44 -18.43 -17.59
C VAL A 178 14.05 -18.98 -16.22
N ALA A 179 13.56 -18.08 -15.37
CA ALA A 179 13.01 -18.41 -14.07
C ALA A 179 11.48 -18.34 -14.12
N VAL A 180 10.81 -19.45 -13.82
CA VAL A 180 9.33 -19.55 -13.85
C VAL A 180 8.82 -19.87 -12.45
N TYR A 181 7.86 -19.06 -11.98
CA TYR A 181 7.10 -19.32 -10.76
C TYR A 181 5.75 -19.92 -11.11
N ASP A 182 5.42 -21.08 -10.53
CA ASP A 182 4.07 -21.62 -10.62
C ASP A 182 3.18 -21.06 -9.51
N LEU A 183 2.31 -20.11 -9.87
CA LEU A 183 1.38 -19.47 -8.94
C LEU A 183 0.11 -20.30 -8.67
N ARG A 184 -0.08 -21.44 -9.35
CA ARG A 184 -1.27 -22.30 -9.16
C ARG A 184 -1.07 -23.36 -8.07
N ALA A 185 0.16 -23.74 -7.76
CA ALA A 185 0.49 -24.73 -6.75
C ALA A 185 1.25 -24.11 -5.58
N VAL A 186 0.52 -23.36 -4.74
CA VAL A 186 1.08 -22.79 -3.50
C VAL A 186 1.18 -23.89 -2.45
N LEU A 187 2.40 -24.17 -1.97
CA LEU A 187 2.61 -25.14 -0.91
C LEU A 187 2.32 -24.50 0.45
N SER A 188 1.44 -25.12 1.23
CA SER A 188 1.18 -24.72 2.60
C SER A 188 2.38 -25.04 3.49
N CYS A 189 2.88 -24.04 4.23
CA CYS A 189 3.96 -24.24 5.21
C CYS A 189 3.56 -25.25 6.30
N PRO A 190 4.49 -26.09 6.79
CA PRO A 190 4.24 -26.94 7.96
C PRO A 190 3.91 -26.10 9.19
N GLN A 191 2.94 -26.55 9.98
CA GLN A 191 2.50 -25.91 11.24
C GLN A 191 3.30 -26.49 12.41
N GLY A 192 3.73 -25.65 13.36
CA GLY A 192 4.42 -26.06 14.58
C GLY A 192 3.94 -25.25 15.78
N GLU A 193 4.02 -25.82 16.99
CA GLU A 193 3.47 -25.22 18.23
C GLU A 193 4.31 -24.08 18.82
N ALA A 194 5.52 -23.82 18.32
CA ALA A 194 6.35 -22.73 18.83
C ALA A 194 5.93 -21.37 18.23
N SER A 195 5.91 -20.33 19.06
CA SER A 195 5.44 -18.98 18.70
C SER A 195 6.22 -18.31 17.55
N SER A 196 7.47 -18.72 17.31
CA SER A 196 8.26 -18.30 16.15
C SER A 196 7.71 -18.81 14.81
N TYR A 197 6.96 -19.92 14.79
CA TYR A 197 6.30 -20.44 13.58
C TYR A 197 5.08 -19.62 13.16
N TYR A 198 4.50 -18.80 14.05
CA TYR A 198 3.28 -18.02 13.76
C TYR A 198 3.44 -17.03 12.60
N TYR A 199 4.64 -16.44 12.45
CA TYR A 199 4.92 -15.52 11.34
C TYR A 199 5.41 -16.24 10.08
N ILE A 200 6.11 -17.36 10.29
CA ILE A 200 6.71 -18.20 9.26
C ILE A 200 5.63 -18.98 8.48
N SER A 201 4.54 -19.39 9.15
CA SER A 201 3.42 -20.12 8.55
C SER A 201 2.52 -19.25 7.66
N LYS A 202 2.61 -17.92 7.77
CA LYS A 202 1.91 -16.97 6.91
C LYS A 202 2.63 -16.68 5.59
N LEU A 203 3.80 -17.28 5.37
CA LEU A 203 4.56 -17.15 4.13
C LEU A 203 4.08 -18.15 3.09
N ALA A 204 3.78 -17.67 1.89
CA ALA A 204 3.47 -18.52 0.75
C ALA A 204 4.78 -19.08 0.17
N ILE A 205 4.86 -20.40 0.05
CA ILE A 205 5.98 -21.09 -0.58
C ILE A 205 5.59 -21.40 -2.03
N TYR A 206 6.43 -20.95 -2.97
CA TYR A 206 6.23 -21.19 -4.40
C TYR A 206 7.34 -22.08 -4.97
N ASN A 207 6.95 -22.94 -5.91
CA ASN A 207 7.88 -23.71 -6.70
C ASN A 207 8.52 -22.78 -7.74
N LEU A 208 9.84 -22.58 -7.64
CA LEU A 208 10.65 -21.86 -8.60
C LEU A 208 11.42 -22.86 -9.46
N ILE A 209 11.23 -22.77 -10.77
CA ILE A 209 11.94 -23.60 -11.74
C ILE A 209 12.89 -22.69 -12.52
N ILE A 210 14.18 -23.04 -12.49
CA ILE A 210 15.20 -22.37 -13.31
C ILE A 210 15.54 -23.31 -14.46
N ALA A 211 15.32 -22.85 -15.68
CA ALA A 211 15.61 -23.60 -16.89
C ALA A 211 16.49 -22.79 -17.83
N GLU A 212 17.38 -23.48 -18.54
CA GLU A 212 18.16 -22.89 -19.62
C GLU A 212 17.46 -23.24 -20.95
N LEU A 213 17.21 -22.22 -21.76
CA LEU A 213 16.66 -22.42 -23.10
C LEU A 213 17.81 -22.64 -24.08
N LYS A 214 17.91 -23.85 -24.63
CA LYS A 214 18.82 -24.17 -25.75
C LYS A 214 18.01 -24.71 -26.93
N GLY A 215 18.00 -23.97 -28.04
CA GLY A 215 17.41 -24.41 -29.32
C GLY A 215 15.92 -24.80 -29.22
N GLY A 216 15.12 -24.02 -28.49
CA GLY A 216 13.67 -24.26 -28.34
C GLY A 216 13.28 -25.41 -27.40
N LYS A 217 14.25 -26.11 -26.81
CA LYS A 217 14.03 -27.15 -25.79
C LYS A 217 14.38 -26.58 -24.41
N MET A 218 13.47 -26.78 -23.46
CA MET A 218 13.63 -26.32 -22.08
C MET A 218 14.27 -27.42 -21.24
N CYS A 219 15.52 -27.23 -20.81
CA CYS A 219 16.22 -28.18 -19.96
C CYS A 219 16.23 -27.65 -18.52
N PRO A 220 15.57 -28.32 -17.55
CA PRO A 220 15.58 -27.88 -16.16
C PRO A 220 16.98 -28.09 -15.56
N ILE A 221 17.56 -27.02 -15.00
CA ILE A 221 18.88 -27.10 -14.33
C ILE A 221 18.69 -27.51 -12.87
N SER A 222 17.69 -26.94 -12.20
CA SER A 222 17.33 -27.26 -10.82
C SER A 222 15.93 -26.73 -10.47
N SER A 223 15.23 -27.42 -9.57
CA SER A 223 14.03 -26.91 -8.90
C SER A 223 14.43 -26.40 -7.52
N VAL A 224 14.15 -25.13 -7.22
CA VAL A 224 14.44 -24.54 -5.91
C VAL A 224 13.14 -24.07 -5.29
N THR A 225 12.94 -24.38 -4.01
CA THR A 225 11.77 -23.90 -3.27
C THR A 225 12.14 -22.55 -2.66
N SER A 226 11.53 -21.46 -3.15
CA SER A 226 11.85 -20.11 -2.67
C SER A 226 10.82 -19.62 -1.65
N ARG A 227 11.30 -18.97 -0.58
CA ARG A 227 10.47 -18.38 0.46
C ARG A 227 10.52 -16.86 0.34
N PHE A 228 9.39 -16.21 0.10
CA PHE A 228 9.33 -14.76 -0.11
C PHE A 228 8.67 -14.05 1.09
N LEU A 229 9.42 -13.12 1.71
CA LEU A 229 8.88 -12.09 2.61
C LEU A 229 8.68 -10.82 1.77
N VAL A 230 7.51 -10.20 1.84
CA VAL A 230 7.27 -8.89 1.19
C VAL A 230 8.20 -7.86 1.87
N GLY A 231 9.29 -7.49 1.20
CA GLY A 231 10.15 -6.35 1.61
C GLY A 231 11.57 -6.67 2.12
N GLN A 232 12.08 -7.90 2.06
CA GLN A 232 13.51 -8.19 2.30
C GLN A 232 14.11 -9.10 1.22
N ARG A 233 15.45 -9.08 1.07
CA ARG A 233 16.20 -9.92 0.13
C ARG A 233 15.82 -11.41 0.33
N PRO A 234 15.69 -12.20 -0.74
CA PRO A 234 15.39 -13.62 -0.63
C PRO A 234 16.50 -14.36 0.11
N GLU A 235 16.14 -15.07 1.19
CA GLU A 235 17.00 -16.09 1.80
C GLU A 235 16.83 -17.40 1.03
N TYR A 236 17.90 -17.83 0.34
CA TYR A 236 17.92 -19.09 -0.37
C TYR A 236 18.33 -20.20 0.60
N VAL A 237 17.45 -21.18 0.83
CA VAL A 237 17.84 -22.45 1.42
C VAL A 237 18.13 -23.41 0.27
N ILE A 238 19.40 -23.74 0.06
CA ILE A 238 19.81 -24.78 -0.90
C ILE A 238 19.76 -26.12 -0.13
N PRO A 239 18.78 -27.01 -0.37
CA PRO A 239 18.91 -28.37 0.10
C PRO A 239 20.00 -29.05 -0.74
N CYS A 240 21.17 -29.23 -0.13
CA CYS A 240 22.24 -30.05 -0.70
C CYS A 240 21.80 -31.52 -0.62
N GLN A 241 21.13 -32.04 -1.65
CA GLN A 241 21.14 -33.47 -1.90
C GLN A 241 22.32 -33.76 -2.82
N SER A 242 23.44 -34.11 -2.19
CA SER A 242 24.59 -34.72 -2.83
C SER A 242 24.13 -35.94 -3.64
N ARG A 243 24.22 -35.81 -4.96
CA ARG A 243 24.11 -36.93 -5.90
C ARG A 243 25.43 -37.69 -5.88
N THR A 244 25.58 -38.64 -4.98
CA THR A 244 26.63 -39.66 -5.06
C THR A 244 26.12 -40.94 -4.41
N GLU A 245 25.73 -41.90 -5.24
CA GLU A 245 25.98 -43.34 -5.05
C GLU A 245 25.41 -44.09 -6.26
N ALA A 246 26.27 -44.41 -7.22
CA ALA A 246 26.38 -45.73 -7.85
C ALA A 246 27.16 -45.60 -9.17
N GLN A 247 28.21 -46.42 -9.28
CA GLN A 247 28.93 -46.79 -10.50
C GLN A 247 29.96 -45.76 -11.03
N ASN A 248 31.14 -45.76 -10.43
CA ASN A 248 32.28 -46.53 -10.96
C ASN A 248 33.59 -46.06 -10.31
N ALA A 249 34.18 -46.97 -9.52
CA ALA A 249 35.60 -46.91 -9.20
C ALA A 249 36.41 -47.07 -10.48
N HIS A 250 37.40 -46.20 -10.71
CA HIS A 250 38.77 -46.57 -11.09
C HIS A 250 39.63 -45.30 -11.28
N HIS A 251 40.59 -45.14 -10.38
CA HIS A 251 41.92 -44.55 -10.57
C HIS A 251 42.12 -43.05 -10.87
N ALA A 252 42.98 -42.48 -10.01
CA ALA A 252 43.96 -41.40 -10.24
C ALA A 252 43.60 -39.95 -9.85
N GLY A 253 44.10 -39.55 -8.67
CA GLY A 253 45.18 -38.55 -8.60
C GLY A 253 44.82 -37.06 -8.54
N THR A 254 44.91 -36.50 -7.32
CA THR A 254 45.57 -35.22 -6.98
C THR A 254 45.31 -33.96 -7.83
N LYS A 255 44.62 -32.96 -7.25
CA LYS A 255 45.19 -31.67 -6.79
C LYS A 255 44.09 -30.66 -6.49
N GLY A 256 44.19 -30.02 -5.33
CA GLY A 256 43.34 -28.89 -4.97
C GLY A 256 43.68 -27.63 -5.77
N HIS A 257 42.67 -26.79 -5.97
CA HIS A 257 42.87 -25.38 -6.30
C HIS A 257 41.86 -24.52 -5.55
N VAL A 258 42.42 -23.72 -4.65
CA VAL A 258 41.86 -22.48 -4.07
C VAL A 258 41.85 -21.41 -5.16
N ILE A 259 41.06 -20.33 -4.96
CA ILE A 259 41.11 -18.96 -5.54
C ILE A 259 39.79 -18.61 -6.25
N LYS A 260 39.13 -17.46 -6.07
CA LYS A 260 39.24 -16.28 -5.18
C LYS A 260 37.93 -15.50 -5.35
N GLU A 261 37.50 -14.80 -4.32
CA GLU A 261 36.60 -13.66 -4.47
C GLU A 261 37.32 -12.48 -5.14
N LEU A 262 36.63 -11.85 -6.08
CA LEU A 262 36.78 -10.47 -6.58
C LEU A 262 35.36 -10.10 -7.02
N GLY A 263 34.76 -8.96 -6.72
CA GLY A 263 35.17 -7.68 -6.15
C GLY A 263 34.04 -6.72 -6.51
#